data_AF-A0A2K8T6R1-F1
#
_entry.id   AF-A0A2K8T6R1-F1
#
_cell.length_a   1.000
_cell.length_b   1.000
_cell.length_c   1.000
_cell.angle_alpha   90.00
_cell.angle_beta   90.00
_cell.angle_gamma   90.00
#
_symmetry.space_group_name_H-M   'P 1'
#
loop_
_entity.id
_entity.type
_entity.pdbx_description
1 polymer ?
#
loop_
_entity_poly.entity_id
_entity_poly.type
_entity_poly.pdbx_seq_one_letter_code
_entity_poly.pdbx_strand_id
1 'polypeptide(L)'
;MLELDLITTVAWKPAFGEKLKQMRGKVSRRSLAEEIEAQFDYKVSQQYIQLLENPNMPKAPQNVSFQLLRYICQVLGHDVQEIFGSPKIISQ
;
A
#
# COMPACT_ATOMS: atom_id res chain seq x y z
N MET A 1 0.72 18.76 -11.11
CA MET A 1 0.68 17.86 -9.95
C MET A 1 -0.57 17.01 -10.13
N LEU A 2 -0.46 15.69 -10.23
CA LEU A 2 -1.66 14.83 -10.33
C LEU A 2 -2.36 14.85 -8.97
N GLU A 3 -3.62 15.28 -8.93
CA GLU A 3 -4.44 15.18 -7.72
C GLU A 3 -4.69 13.70 -7.43
N LEU A 4 -4.05 13.19 -6.38
CA LEU A 4 -4.13 11.79 -5.98
C LEU A 4 -5.53 11.40 -5.49
N ASP A 5 -6.40 12.38 -5.20
CA ASP A 5 -7.79 12.18 -4.79
C ASP A 5 -8.68 11.69 -5.96
N LEU A 6 -8.20 11.76 -7.21
CA LEU A 6 -8.88 11.20 -8.39
C LEU A 6 -8.51 9.74 -8.69
N ILE A 7 -7.51 9.18 -7.98
CA ILE A 7 -7.07 7.80 -8.19
C ILE A 7 -7.84 6.88 -7.25
N THR A 8 -8.75 6.09 -7.80
CA THR A 8 -9.52 5.11 -7.01
C THR A 8 -8.72 3.82 -6.78
N THR A 9 -7.99 3.37 -7.80
CA THR A 9 -7.18 2.14 -7.75
C THR A 9 -5.86 2.29 -8.49
N VAL A 10 -4.87 1.52 -8.09
CA VAL A 10 -3.55 1.46 -8.73
C VAL A 10 -3.29 0.05 -9.23
N ALA A 11 -2.80 -0.06 -10.46
CA ALA A 11 -2.26 -1.31 -10.99
C ALA A 11 -1.10 -1.79 -10.11
N TRP A 12 -1.31 -2.92 -9.45
CA TRP A 12 -0.44 -3.41 -8.39
C TRP A 12 0.69 -4.26 -8.97
N LYS A 13 1.81 -3.61 -9.25
CA LYS A 13 3.02 -4.26 -9.77
C LYS A 13 3.75 -4.98 -8.64
N PRO A 14 4.46 -6.09 -8.94
CA PRO A 14 5.21 -6.81 -7.93
C PRO A 14 6.09 -5.91 -7.06
N ALA A 15 6.96 -5.11 -7.68
CA ALA A 15 7.85 -4.18 -6.96
C ALA A 15 7.19 -3.31 -5.87
N PHE A 16 5.90 -2.95 -6.00
CA PHE A 16 5.18 -2.19 -5.00
C PHE A 16 4.83 -3.02 -3.77
N GLY A 17 4.48 -4.30 -3.94
CA GLY A 17 4.24 -5.23 -2.84
C GLY A 17 5.49 -5.50 -2.02
N GLU A 18 6.61 -5.77 -2.69
CA GLU A 18 7.92 -5.92 -2.04
C GLU A 18 8.32 -4.66 -1.28
N LYS A 19 8.07 -3.47 -1.85
CA LYS A 19 8.37 -2.20 -1.18
C LYS A 19 7.47 -1.99 0.04
N LEU A 20 6.17 -2.29 -0.08
CA LEU A 20 5.24 -2.22 1.04
C LEU A 20 5.67 -3.14 2.19
N LYS A 21 6.15 -4.35 1.86
CA LYS A 21 6.68 -5.31 2.84
C LYS A 21 7.91 -4.77 3.58
N GLN A 22 8.80 -4.05 2.86
CA GLN A 22 9.96 -3.39 3.45
C GLN A 22 9.54 -2.25 4.38
N MET A 23 8.60 -1.40 3.95
CA MET A 23 8.06 -0.29 4.76
C MET A 23 7.41 -0.79 6.05
N ARG A 24 6.59 -1.86 5.99
CA ARG A 24 6.01 -2.46 7.20
C ARG A 24 7.09 -2.95 8.17
N GLY A 25 8.20 -3.46 7.65
CA GLY A 25 9.31 -3.96 8.46
C GLY A 25 8.85 -5.01 9.48
N LYS A 26 9.02 -4.68 10.77
CA LYS A 26 8.69 -5.55 11.91
C LYS A 26 7.25 -5.40 12.42
N VAL A 27 6.50 -4.41 11.94
CA VAL A 27 5.10 -4.20 12.34
C VAL A 27 4.27 -5.43 11.92
N SER A 28 3.50 -5.99 12.84
CA SER A 28 2.69 -7.16 12.52
C SER A 28 1.54 -6.78 11.59
N ARG A 29 1.19 -7.63 10.61
CA ARG A 29 0.05 -7.36 9.70
C ARG A 29 -1.28 -7.29 10.44
N ARG A 30 -1.41 -8.05 11.53
CA ARG A 30 -2.57 -8.03 12.40
C ARG A 30 -2.72 -6.66 13.07
N SER A 31 -1.67 -6.18 13.72
CA SER A 31 -1.67 -4.87 14.37
C SER A 31 -1.90 -3.74 13.37
N LEU A 32 -1.31 -3.85 12.16
CA LEU A 32 -1.55 -2.90 11.08
C LEU A 32 -3.03 -2.87 10.66
N ALA A 33 -3.67 -4.03 10.51
CA ALA A 33 -5.09 -4.11 10.18
C ALA A 33 -5.98 -3.51 11.29
N GLU A 34 -5.71 -3.85 12.55
CA GLU A 34 -6.42 -3.34 13.73
C GLU A 34 -6.30 -1.80 13.83
N GLU A 35 -5.10 -1.26 13.58
CA GLU A 35 -4.86 0.20 13.62
C GLU A 35 -5.55 0.94 12.47
N ILE A 36 -5.59 0.35 11.27
CA ILE A 36 -6.31 0.94 10.13
C ILE A 36 -7.81 1.01 10.42
N GLU A 37 -8.38 -0.06 11.00
CA GLU A 37 -9.80 -0.07 11.39
C GLU A 37 -10.07 0.97 12.49
N ALA A 38 -9.20 1.06 13.49
CA ALA A 38 -9.35 2.01 14.60
C ALA A 38 -9.24 3.49 14.16
N GLN A 39 -8.33 3.81 13.24
CA GLN A 39 -8.09 5.20 12.82
C GLN A 39 -9.04 5.67 11.72
N PHE A 40 -9.47 4.78 10.82
CA PHE A 40 -10.18 5.17 9.59
C PHE A 40 -11.54 4.50 9.41
N ASP A 41 -11.99 3.67 10.34
CA ASP A 41 -13.19 2.82 10.20
C ASP A 41 -13.16 1.98 8.90
N TYR A 42 -11.95 1.57 8.51
CA TYR A 42 -11.72 0.83 7.27
C TYR A 42 -11.30 -0.60 7.56
N LYS A 43 -12.18 -1.56 7.23
CA LYS A 43 -11.91 -2.98 7.44
C LYS A 43 -10.97 -3.55 6.39
N VAL A 44 -9.82 -4.04 6.84
CA VAL A 44 -8.88 -4.81 6.02
C VAL A 44 -8.39 -6.02 6.82
N SER A 45 -8.26 -7.17 6.16
CA SER A 45 -7.75 -8.37 6.83
C SER A 45 -6.22 -8.46 6.76
N GLN A 46 -5.60 -9.06 7.78
CA GLN A 46 -4.17 -9.36 7.76
C GLN A 46 -3.77 -10.25 6.57
N GLN A 47 -4.67 -11.14 6.12
CA GLN A 47 -4.46 -12.00 4.96
C GLN A 47 -4.43 -11.17 3.67
N TYR A 48 -5.29 -10.15 3.55
CA TYR A 48 -5.26 -9.27 2.40
C TYR A 48 -3.96 -8.45 2.36
N ILE A 49 -3.52 -7.90 3.50
CA ILE A 49 -2.20 -7.23 3.60
C ILE A 49 -1.06 -8.18 3.19
N GLN A 50 -1.15 -9.46 3.58
CA GLN A 50 -0.17 -10.46 3.14
C GLN A 50 -0.17 -10.67 1.62
N LEU A 51 -1.34 -10.67 0.97
CA LEU A 51 -1.43 -10.77 -0.49
C LEU A 51 -0.85 -9.52 -1.17
N LEU A 52 -1.07 -8.33 -0.61
CA LEU A 52 -0.47 -7.09 -1.13
C LEU A 52 1.05 -7.14 -1.14
N GLU A 53 1.65 -7.69 -0.07
CA GLU A 53 3.10 -7.77 0.13
C GLU A 53 3.79 -8.91 -0.63
N ASN A 54 3.03 -9.86 -1.15
CA ASN A 54 3.57 -11.03 -1.85
C ASN A 54 2.80 -11.23 -3.16
N PRO A 55 3.04 -10.36 -4.15
CA PRO A 55 2.27 -10.28 -5.39
C PRO A 55 2.42 -11.51 -6.31
N ASN A 56 3.39 -12.39 -6.02
CA ASN A 56 3.57 -13.66 -6.71
C ASN A 56 2.67 -14.78 -6.15
N MET A 57 1.94 -14.54 -5.05
CA MET A 57 1.02 -15.54 -4.52
C MET A 57 -0.22 -15.70 -5.41
N PRO A 58 -0.76 -16.93 -5.50
CA PRO A 58 -2.07 -17.14 -6.09
C PRO A 58 -3.09 -16.20 -5.42
N LYS A 59 -3.92 -15.53 -6.22
CA LYS A 59 -4.94 -14.56 -5.78
C LYS A 59 -4.40 -13.21 -5.27
N ALA A 60 -3.12 -12.89 -5.50
CA ALA A 60 -2.66 -11.52 -5.31
C ALA A 60 -3.47 -10.55 -6.20
N PRO A 61 -3.89 -9.39 -5.68
CA PRO A 61 -4.70 -8.45 -6.44
C PRO A 61 -3.88 -7.78 -7.55
N GLN A 62 -4.48 -7.64 -8.73
CA GLN A 62 -3.89 -6.89 -9.85
C GLN A 62 -4.09 -5.38 -9.72
N ASN A 63 -5.11 -4.95 -8.97
CA ASN A 63 -5.41 -3.56 -8.69
C ASN A 63 -5.70 -3.41 -7.20
N VAL A 64 -5.20 -2.33 -6.60
CA VAL A 64 -5.34 -2.07 -5.16
C VAL A 64 -5.92 -0.69 -4.97
N SER A 65 -6.84 -0.58 -4.00
CA SER A 65 -7.42 0.72 -3.61
C SER A 65 -6.32 1.68 -3.19
N PHE A 66 -6.25 2.84 -3.84
CA PHE A 66 -5.27 3.86 -3.48
C PHE A 66 -5.51 4.39 -2.06
N GLN A 67 -6.77 4.49 -1.65
CA GLN A 67 -7.17 4.87 -0.29
C GLN A 67 -6.60 3.91 0.76
N LEU A 68 -6.69 2.59 0.52
CA LEU A 68 -6.10 1.61 1.42
C LEU A 68 -4.58 1.78 1.52
N LEU A 69 -3.89 2.06 0.41
CA LEU A 69 -2.45 2.32 0.42
C LEU A 69 -2.10 3.55 1.24
N ARG A 70 -2.89 4.63 1.13
CA ARG A 70 -2.73 5.83 1.98
C ARG A 70 -2.86 5.49 3.46
N TYR A 71 -3.90 4.72 3.82
CA TYR A 71 -4.12 4.33 5.22
C TYR A 71 -2.98 3.48 5.77
N ILE A 72 -2.52 2.48 5.00
CA ILE A 72 -1.37 1.66 5.39
C ILE A 72 -0.12 2.54 5.57
N CYS A 73 0.20 3.40 4.61
CA CYS A 73 1.37 4.27 4.71
C CYS A 73 1.29 5.25 5.88
N GLN A 74 0.11 5.84 6.12
CA GLN A 74 -0.10 6.76 7.23
C GLN A 74 0.10 6.07 8.59
N VAL A 75 -0.43 4.86 8.79
CA VAL A 75 -0.20 4.08 10.02
C VAL A 75 1.28 3.74 10.20
N LEU A 76 1.98 3.46 9.10
CA LEU A 76 3.41 3.15 9.14
C LEU A 76 4.31 4.41 9.21
N GLY A 77 3.75 5.61 9.17
CA GLY A 77 4.50 6.87 9.23
C GLY A 77 5.26 7.22 7.94
N HIS A 78 4.77 6.77 6.78
CA HIS A 78 5.36 7.01 5.46
C HIS A 78 4.44 7.80 4.53
N ASP A 79 5.01 8.48 3.54
CA ASP A 79 4.25 9.02 2.41
C ASP A 79 3.92 7.89 1.41
N VAL A 80 2.67 7.83 0.95
CA VAL A 80 2.22 6.85 -0.06
C VAL A 80 3.02 6.94 -1.37
N GLN A 81 3.55 8.11 -1.71
CA GLN A 81 4.41 8.32 -2.87
C GLN A 81 5.71 7.52 -2.78
N GLU A 82 6.17 7.20 -1.57
CA GLU A 82 7.36 6.37 -1.38
C GLU A 82 7.17 4.99 -2.02
N ILE A 83 5.96 4.43 -2.08
CA ILE A 83 5.69 3.14 -2.75
C ILE A 83 6.06 3.20 -4.24
N PHE A 84 5.70 4.29 -4.91
CA PHE A 84 5.83 4.43 -6.36
C PHE A 84 7.21 4.96 -6.78
N GLY A 85 7.96 5.49 -5.82
CA GLY A 85 9.21 6.20 -6.05
C GLY A 85 8.99 7.63 -6.51
N SER A 86 9.99 8.49 -6.35
CA SER A 86 9.97 9.83 -6.92
C SER A 86 9.87 9.71 -8.44
N PRO A 87 9.03 10.52 -9.13
CA PRO A 87 9.10 10.60 -10.58
C PRO A 87 10.53 10.98 -10.95
N LYS A 88 11.24 10.07 -11.62
CA LYS A 88 12.51 10.42 -12.26
C LYS A 88 12.16 11.47 -13.30
N ILE A 89 12.57 12.71 -13.07
CA ILE A 89 12.53 13.72 -14.13
C ILE A 89 13.41 13.17 -15.24
N ILE A 90 12.78 12.68 -16.31
CA ILE A 90 13.48 12.33 -17.54
C ILE A 90 13.85 13.68 -18.15
N SER A 91 15.03 14.20 -17.79
CA SER A 91 15.61 15.32 -18.53
C SER A 91 16.03 14.76 -19.88
N GLN A 92 15.37 15.23 -20.94
CA GLN A 92 15.78 14.98 -22.33
C GLN A 92 17.07 15.72 -22.64
#